data_AF-A0A952XH50-F1
#
_entry.id   AF-A0A952XH50-F1
#
_cell.length_a   1.000
_cell.length_b   1.000
_cell.length_c   1.000
_cell.angle_alpha   90.00
_cell.angle_beta   90.00
_cell.angle_gamma   90.00
#
_symmetry.space_group_name_H-M   'P 1'
#
loop_
_entity.id
_entity.type
_entity.pdbx_description
1 polymer ?
#
loop_
_entity_poly.entity_id
_entity_poly.type
_entity_poly.pdbx_seq_one_letter_code
_entity_poly.pdbx_strand_id
1 'polypeptide(L)'
;MAIDQRLPDLSDGELERLHANAVRLAQSGAPQQRRQAEELLPLIGAVIEERRHVRAAQALQARRSATQRSAVAKRAKDGLDLD
;
A
#
# COMPACT_ATOMS: atom_id res chain seq x y z
N MET A 1 -7.00 -24.16 0.72
CA MET A 1 -5.95 -23.15 0.48
C MET A 1 -5.70 -22.42 1.77
N ALA A 2 -4.44 -22.18 2.10
CA ALA A 2 -4.08 -21.46 3.33
C ALA A 2 -4.19 -19.93 3.10
N ILE A 3 -4.45 -19.18 4.18
CA ILE A 3 -4.75 -17.73 4.11
C ILE A 3 -3.54 -16.92 3.63
N ASP A 4 -2.34 -17.35 4.00
CA ASP A 4 -1.04 -16.83 3.55
C ASP A 4 -0.92 -16.76 2.01
N GLN A 5 -1.39 -17.79 1.31
CA GLN A 5 -1.34 -17.88 -0.16
C GLN A 5 -2.27 -16.88 -0.85
N ARG A 6 -3.28 -16.36 -0.14
CA ARG A 6 -4.27 -15.41 -0.68
C ARG A 6 -3.94 -13.96 -0.35
N LEU A 7 -2.99 -13.70 0.56
CA LEU A 7 -2.62 -12.34 0.98
C LEU A 7 -2.29 -11.39 -0.19
N PRO A 8 -1.58 -11.82 -1.26
CA PRO A 8 -1.28 -10.94 -2.38
C PRO A 8 -2.53 -10.44 -3.13
N ASP A 9 -3.61 -11.24 -3.16
CA ASP A 9 -4.83 -10.98 -3.92
C ASP A 9 -5.88 -10.18 -3.14
N LEU A 10 -5.73 -10.06 -1.82
CA LEU A 10 -6.66 -9.31 -0.97
C LEU A 10 -6.59 -7.82 -1.29
N SER A 11 -7.72 -7.13 -1.34
CA SER A 11 -7.74 -5.67 -1.38
C SER A 11 -7.16 -5.05 -0.10
N ASP A 12 -6.80 -3.77 -0.14
CA ASP A 12 -6.27 -3.06 1.03
C ASP A 12 -7.25 -3.11 2.22
N GLY A 13 -8.55 -2.92 1.95
CA GLY A 13 -9.58 -3.00 2.99
C GLY A 13 -9.76 -4.41 3.55
N GLU A 14 -9.54 -5.46 2.74
CA GLU A 14 -9.55 -6.84 3.22
C GLU A 14 -8.32 -7.16 4.06
N LEU A 15 -7.14 -6.66 3.69
CA LEU A 15 -5.91 -6.78 4.48
C LEU A 15 -6.03 -6.08 5.83
N GLU A 16 -6.59 -4.88 5.88
CA GLU A 16 -6.84 -4.15 7.14
C GLU A 16 -7.78 -4.92 8.06
N ARG A 17 -8.91 -5.43 7.53
CA ARG A 17 -9.85 -6.25 8.29
C ARG A 17 -9.22 -7.55 8.78
N LEU A 18 -8.43 -8.21 7.92
CA LEU A 18 -7.72 -9.42 8.29
C LEU A 18 -6.69 -9.15 9.39
N HIS A 19 -5.91 -8.07 9.28
CA HIS A 19 -4.97 -7.64 10.31
C HIS A 19 -5.67 -7.37 11.64
N ALA A 20 -6.74 -6.56 11.65
CA ALA A 20 -7.49 -6.25 12.87
C ALA A 20 -8.07 -7.52 13.53
N ASN A 21 -8.58 -8.46 12.73
CA ASN A 21 -9.06 -9.74 13.23
C ASN A 21 -7.94 -10.60 13.81
N ALA A 22 -6.78 -10.66 13.14
CA ALA A 22 -5.62 -11.38 13.62
C ALA A 22 -5.12 -10.80 14.95
N VAL A 23 -5.01 -9.47 15.07
CA VAL A 23 -4.65 -8.80 16.33
C VAL A 23 -5.60 -9.19 17.45
N ARG A 24 -6.92 -9.13 17.20
CA ARG A 24 -7.92 -9.53 18.19
C ARG A 24 -7.76 -11.00 18.61
N LEU A 25 -7.57 -11.89 17.64
CA LEU A 25 -7.42 -13.33 17.91
C LEU A 25 -6.12 -13.65 18.67
N ALA A 26 -5.02 -12.93 18.42
CA ALA A 26 -3.77 -13.07 19.16
C ALA A 26 -3.93 -12.69 20.65
N GLN A 27 -4.81 -11.72 20.94
CA GLN A 27 -5.04 -11.22 22.30
C GLN A 27 -6.05 -12.06 23.09
N SER A 28 -7.17 -12.45 22.48
CA SER A 28 -8.31 -13.05 23.19
C SER A 28 -8.84 -14.35 22.59
N GLY A 29 -8.22 -14.86 21.52
CA GLY A 29 -8.62 -16.11 20.89
C GLY A 29 -8.30 -17.36 21.72
N ALA A 30 -8.87 -18.49 21.31
CA ALA A 30 -8.46 -19.79 21.82
C ALA A 30 -6.98 -20.08 21.54
N PRO A 31 -6.29 -20.97 22.28
CA PRO A 31 -4.86 -21.20 22.13
C PRO A 31 -4.39 -21.54 20.70
N GLN A 32 -5.23 -22.22 19.92
CA GLN A 32 -4.95 -22.51 18.51
C GLN A 32 -5.12 -21.28 17.61
N GLN A 33 -6.13 -20.45 17.87
CA GLN A 33 -6.37 -19.21 17.14
C GLN A 33 -5.27 -18.17 17.42
N ARG A 34 -4.78 -18.10 18.66
CA ARG A 34 -3.68 -17.22 19.05
C ARG A 34 -2.40 -17.56 18.29
N ARG A 35 -2.01 -18.84 18.30
CA ARG A 35 -0.84 -19.32 17.54
C ARG A 35 -0.94 -19.00 16.06
N GLN A 36 -2.09 -19.31 15.45
CA GLN A 36 -2.29 -19.03 14.03
C GLN A 36 -2.29 -17.52 13.72
N ALA A 37 -2.83 -16.70 14.62
CA ALA A 37 -2.80 -15.25 14.47
C ALA A 37 -1.38 -14.70 14.61
N GLU A 38 -0.61 -15.18 15.59
CA GLU A 38 0.80 -14.80 15.79
C GLU A 38 1.66 -15.16 14.57
N GLU A 39 1.38 -16.28 13.90
CA GLU A 39 2.04 -16.67 12.64
C GLU A 39 1.63 -15.78 11.46
N LEU A 40 0.37 -15.36 11.38
CA LEU A 40 -0.15 -14.57 10.26
C LEU A 40 0.16 -13.07 10.35
N LEU A 41 0.23 -12.50 11.55
CA LEU A 41 0.49 -11.07 11.76
C LEU A 41 1.73 -10.54 11.03
N PRO A 42 2.92 -11.16 11.10
CA PRO A 42 4.09 -10.68 10.38
C PRO A 42 3.92 -10.74 8.86
N LEU A 43 3.22 -11.75 8.33
CA LEU A 43 2.97 -11.90 6.90
C LEU A 43 2.02 -10.80 6.38
N ILE A 44 0.94 -10.52 7.12
CA ILE A 44 -0.01 -9.45 6.78
C ILE A 44 0.69 -8.09 6.83
N GLY A 45 1.49 -7.85 7.88
CA GLY A 45 2.24 -6.61 8.04
C GLY A 45 3.22 -6.33 6.89
N ALA A 46 3.96 -7.35 6.44
CA ALA A 46 4.87 -7.23 5.31
C ALA A 46 4.15 -6.81 4.01
N VAL A 47 2.98 -7.39 3.73
CA VAL A 47 2.20 -7.04 2.53
C VAL A 47 1.65 -5.61 2.61
N ILE A 48 1.20 -5.17 3.79
CA ILE A 48 0.71 -3.80 3.99
C ILE A 48 1.83 -2.78 3.76
N GLU A 49 3.01 -3.01 4.32
CA GLU A 49 4.15 -2.10 4.15
C GLU A 49 4.66 -2.09 2.70
N GLU A 50 4.76 -3.24 2.04
CA GLU A 50 5.12 -3.31 0.61
C GLU A 50 4.19 -2.46 -0.25
N ARG A 51 2.87 -2.58 -0.04
CA ARG A 51 1.88 -1.77 -0.77
C ARG A 51 1.99 -0.29 -0.44
N ARG A 52 2.34 0.06 0.79
CA ARG A 52 2.59 1.45 1.17
C ARG A 52 3.80 2.01 0.43
N HIS A 53 4.89 1.24 0.32
CA HIS A 53 6.08 1.63 -0.45
C HIS A 53 5.76 1.82 -1.93
N VAL A 54 5.04 0.88 -2.55
CA VAL A 54 4.62 0.98 -3.95
C VAL A 54 3.78 2.25 -4.20
N ARG A 55 2.80 2.53 -3.34
CA ARG A 55 1.96 3.74 -3.46
C ARG A 55 2.78 5.02 -3.29
N ALA A 56 3.71 5.05 -2.34
CA ALA A 56 4.59 6.21 -2.14
C ALA A 56 5.49 6.46 -3.37
N ALA A 57 6.05 5.39 -3.96
CA ALA A 57 6.86 5.48 -5.17
C ALA A 57 6.04 5.99 -6.37
N GLN A 58 4.82 5.47 -6.56
CA GLN A 58 3.91 5.92 -7.61
C GLN A 58 3.53 7.40 -7.45
N ALA A 59 3.21 7.84 -6.23
CA ALA A 59 2.89 9.24 -5.94
C ALA A 59 4.07 10.18 -6.23
N LEU A 60 5.29 9.76 -5.89
CA LEU A 60 6.50 10.51 -6.20
C LEU A 60 6.72 10.64 -7.71
N GLN A 61 6.54 9.56 -8.47
CA GLN A 61 6.64 9.60 -9.93
C GLN A 61 5.59 10.52 -10.55
N ALA A 62 4.33 10.41 -10.12
CA ALA A 62 3.24 11.27 -10.61
C ALA A 62 3.53 12.76 -10.38
N ARG A 63 4.08 13.11 -9.21
CA ARG A 63 4.51 14.49 -8.90
C ARG A 63 5.62 14.98 -9.82
N ARG A 64 6.66 14.16 -10.06
CA ARG A 64 7.77 14.52 -10.97
C ARG A 64 7.26 14.77 -12.39
N SER A 65 6.38 13.92 -12.90
CA SER A 65 5.78 14.06 -14.22
C SER A 65 4.84 15.28 -14.32
N ALA A 66 4.17 15.66 -13.24
CA ALA A 66 3.37 16.89 -13.21
C ALA A 66 4.26 18.15 -13.25
N THR A 67 5.36 18.17 -12.47
CA THR A 67 6.32 19.29 -12.47
C THR A 67 7.03 19.45 -13.82
N GLN A 68 7.38 18.35 -14.50
CA GLN A 68 7.97 18.43 -15.83
C GLN A 68 6.99 18.99 -16.86
N ARG A 69 5.73 18.55 -16.85
CA ARG A 69 4.68 19.07 -17.75
C ARG A 69 4.41 20.56 -17.52
N SER A 70 4.37 21.02 -16.27
CA SER A 70 4.18 22.44 -15.98
C SER A 70 5.38 23.30 -16.38
N ALA A 71 6.60 22.78 -16.25
CA ALA A 71 7.81 23.48 -16.72
C ALA A 71 7.86 23.60 -18.26
N VAL A 72 7.45 22.55 -18.99
CA VAL A 72 7.34 22.60 -20.46
C VAL A 72 6.24 23.55 -20.91
N ALA A 73 5.07 23.51 -20.27
CA ALA A 73 3.95 24.40 -20.58
C ALA A 73 4.28 25.88 -20.31
N LYS A 74 5.02 26.16 -19.23
CA LYS A 74 5.48 27.52 -18.91
C LYS A 74 6.46 28.05 -19.97
N ARG A 75 7.44 27.24 -20.38
CA ARG A 75 8.38 27.62 -21.45
C ARG A 75 7.69 27.83 -22.80
N ALA A 76 6.68 27.02 -23.13
CA ALA A 76 5.91 27.20 -24.36
C ALA A 76 5.08 28.49 -24.34
N LYS A 77 4.56 28.89 -23.18
CA LYS A 77 3.85 30.16 -23.02
C LYS A 77 4.80 31.37 -23.09
N ASP A 78 5.88 31.34 -22.33
CA ASP A 78 6.88 32.42 -22.29
C ASP A 78 7.57 32.62 -23.66
N GLY A 79 7.66 31.58 -24.49
CA GLY A 79 8.16 31.66 -25.87
C GLY A 79 7.14 32.09 -26.93
N LEU A 80 5.84 32.08 -26.61
CA LEU A 80 4.77 32.55 -27.50
C LEU A 80 4.47 34.04 -27.30
N ASP A 81 4.85 34.62 -26.15
CA ASP A 81 4.65 36.03 -25.78
C ASP A 81 5.80 36.95 -26.29
N LEU A 82 6.70 36.47 -27.15
CA LEU A 82 7.88 37.20 -27.66
C LEU A 82 7.85 37.56 -29.16
N ASP A 83 6.74 37.35 -29.86
CA ASP A 83 6.48 37.84 -31.24
C ASP A 83 5.38 38.91 -31.25
#